data_AF-A0AAD0R021-F1
#
_entry.id   AF-A0AAD0R021-F1
#
_cell.length_a   1.000
_cell.length_b   1.000
_cell.length_c   1.000
_cell.angle_alpha   90.00
_cell.angle_beta   90.00
_cell.angle_gamma   90.00
#
_symmetry.space_group_name_H-M   'P 1'
#
loop_
_entity.id
_entity.type
_entity.pdbx_description
1 polymer ?
#
loop_
_entity_poly.entity_id
_entity_poly.type
_entity_poly.pdbx_seq_one_letter_code
_entity_poly.pdbx_strand_id
1 'polypeptide(L)'
;MIINLRQRPESADQAPIHLTPREHQVLLWCAYGKSSWEIGQILQCRESTVNFHVSNILRKFDVPTRVAAVIKAIRYGMFAEQ
;
A
#
# COMPACT_ATOMS: atom_id res chain seq x y z
N MET A 1 7.34 -33.07 -20.84
CA MET A 1 6.04 -32.37 -20.96
C MET A 1 6.25 -30.95 -20.46
N ILE A 2 6.45 -30.01 -21.39
CA ILE A 2 6.86 -28.64 -21.09
C ILE A 2 5.60 -27.87 -20.68
N ILE A 3 5.41 -27.61 -19.38
CA ILE A 3 4.37 -26.68 -18.94
C ILE A 3 4.99 -25.29 -19.04
N ASN A 4 4.83 -24.66 -20.20
CA ASN A 4 5.09 -23.24 -20.39
C ASN A 4 4.11 -22.46 -19.51
N LEU A 5 4.56 -22.09 -18.30
CA LEU A 5 3.83 -21.19 -17.42
C LEU A 5 3.83 -19.82 -18.10
N ARG A 6 2.80 -19.60 -18.92
CA ARG A 6 2.52 -18.34 -19.62
C ARG A 6 2.55 -17.23 -18.56
N GLN A 7 3.66 -16.49 -18.52
CA GLN A 7 3.76 -15.22 -17.79
C GLN A 7 2.61 -14.36 -18.31
N ARG A 8 1.52 -14.28 -17.55
CA ARG A 8 0.42 -13.37 -17.86
C ARG A 8 0.91 -11.99 -17.39
N PRO A 9 1.10 -11.00 -18.27
CA PRO A 9 1.42 -9.66 -17.81
C PRO A 9 0.17 -9.14 -17.08
N GLU A 10 0.15 -9.18 -15.74
CA GLU A 10 -0.91 -8.57 -14.92
C GLU A 10 -0.79 -7.03 -14.86
N SER A 11 -0.21 -6.41 -15.88
CA SER A 11 0.33 -5.05 -15.80
C SER A 11 -0.10 -4.16 -16.97
N ALA A 12 -1.36 -4.23 -17.41
CA ALA A 12 -1.79 -3.44 -18.57
C ALA A 12 -3.13 -2.69 -18.45
N ASP A 13 -3.92 -2.81 -17.37
CA ASP A 13 -5.25 -2.15 -17.34
C ASP A 13 -5.70 -1.60 -15.98
N GLN A 14 -4.78 -1.43 -15.02
CA GLN A 14 -5.10 -0.67 -13.81
C GLN A 14 -4.41 0.68 -13.90
N ALA A 15 -5.22 1.74 -14.03
CA ALA A 15 -4.75 3.11 -13.95
C ALA A 15 -3.79 3.28 -12.76
N PRO A 16 -2.72 4.08 -12.90
CA PRO A 16 -1.75 4.27 -11.83
C PRO A 16 -2.46 4.73 -10.56
N ILE A 17 -2.30 3.97 -9.47
CA ILE A 17 -2.88 4.34 -8.18
C ILE A 17 -2.07 5.50 -7.62
N HIS A 18 -2.69 6.69 -7.59
CA HIS A 18 -2.06 7.89 -7.06
C HIS A 18 -2.30 8.04 -5.56
N LEU A 19 -1.26 7.77 -4.77
CA LEU A 19 -1.22 8.12 -3.36
C LEU A 19 -0.61 9.51 -3.18
N THR A 20 -1.09 10.22 -2.16
CA THR A 20 -0.43 11.43 -1.67
C THR A 20 0.87 11.06 -0.97
N PRO A 21 1.83 12.00 -0.81
CA PRO A 21 3.06 11.74 -0.08
C PRO A 21 2.81 11.20 1.34
N ARG A 22 1.76 11.70 2.01
CA ARG A 22 1.42 11.26 3.36
C ARG A 22 0.85 9.83 3.37
N GLU A 23 0.02 9.47 2.40
CA GLU A 23 -0.47 8.10 2.26
C GLU A 23 0.66 7.13 1.92
N HIS A 24 1.64 7.52 1.10
CA HIS A 24 2.85 6.72 0.86
C HIS A 24 3.61 6.43 2.16
N GLN A 25 3.85 7.45 2.99
CA GLN A 25 4.52 7.27 4.28
C GLN A 25 3.74 6.33 5.20
N VAL A 26 2.42 6.52 5.31
CA VAL A 26 1.56 5.65 6.14
C VAL A 26 1.60 4.20 5.64
N LEU A 27 1.51 4.00 4.32
CA LEU A 27 1.53 2.67 3.70
C LEU A 27 2.89 1.98 3.86
N LEU A 28 3.99 2.73 3.79
CA LEU A 28 5.34 2.24 4.05
C LEU A 28 5.48 1.71 5.47
N TRP A 29 5.05 2.47 6.49
CA TRP A 29 5.12 1.99 7.87
C TRP A 29 4.16 0.83 8.14
N CYS A 30 3.03 0.75 7.42
CA CYS A 30 2.19 -0.44 7.42
C CYS A 30 2.92 -1.67 6.87
N ALA A 31 3.75 -1.52 5.83
CA ALA A 31 4.59 -2.60 5.29
C ALA A 31 5.66 -3.05 6.30
N TYR A 32 6.16 -2.14 7.13
CA TYR A 32 7.04 -2.46 8.27
C TYR A 32 6.30 -3.03 9.50
N GLY A 33 4.99 -3.29 9.40
CA GLY A 33 4.21 -3.91 10.48
C GLY A 33 3.83 -2.98 11.63
N LYS A 34 3.93 -1.66 11.45
CA LYS A 34 3.58 -0.69 12.51
C LYS A 34 2.07 -0.54 12.69
N SER A 35 1.65 -0.46 13.95
CA SER A 35 0.28 -0.11 14.33
C SER A 35 -0.05 1.35 14.01
N SER A 36 -1.34 1.70 13.91
CA SER A 36 -1.74 3.10 13.67
C SER A 36 -1.23 4.05 14.73
N TRP A 37 -1.16 3.59 15.99
CA TRP A 37 -0.61 4.36 17.10
C TRP A 37 0.90 4.62 16.91
N GLU A 38 1.70 3.59 16.63
CA GLU A 38 3.14 3.74 16.36
C GLU A 38 3.40 4.65 15.16
N ILE A 39 2.64 4.49 14.08
CA ILE A 39 2.75 5.35 12.90
C ILE A 39 2.45 6.82 13.26
N GLY A 40 1.46 7.06 14.13
CA GLY A 40 1.15 8.39 14.64
C GLY A 40 2.33 8.99 15.41
N GLN A 41 3.02 8.18 16.22
CA GLN A 41 4.24 8.62 16.90
C GLN A 41 5.37 8.95 15.91
N ILE A 42 5.59 8.10 14.91
CA ILE A 42 6.65 8.28 13.91
C ILE A 42 6.40 9.52 13.02
N LEU A 43 5.15 9.73 12.60
CA LEU A 43 4.76 10.82 11.69
C LEU A 43 4.30 12.09 12.43
N GLN A 44 4.38 12.11 13.76
CA GLN A 44 3.96 13.20 14.62
C GLN A 44 2.50 13.64 14.38
N CYS A 45 1.59 12.67 14.32
CA CYS A 45 0.15 12.91 14.14
C CYS A 45 -0.69 12.00 15.04
N ARG A 46 -1.99 12.30 15.15
CA ARG A 46 -2.91 11.47 15.95
C ARG A 46 -3.15 10.13 15.25
N GLU A 47 -3.37 9.08 16.04
CA GLU A 47 -3.75 7.77 15.52
C GLU A 47 -4.99 7.83 14.60
N SER A 48 -5.97 8.67 14.93
CA SER A 48 -7.15 8.90 14.09
C SER A 48 -6.82 9.47 12.71
N THR A 49 -5.79 10.31 12.61
CA THR A 49 -5.29 10.83 11.33
C THR A 49 -4.64 9.72 10.51
N VAL A 50 -3.89 8.81 11.14
CA VAL A 50 -3.35 7.62 10.46
C VAL A 50 -4.48 6.73 9.95
N ASN A 51 -5.50 6.46 10.79
CA ASN A 51 -6.66 5.66 10.39
C ASN A 51 -7.40 6.28 9.21
N PHE A 52 -7.54 7.61 9.16
CA PHE A 52 -8.08 8.32 8.02
C PHE A 52 -7.27 8.07 6.73
N HIS A 53 -5.94 8.18 6.79
CA HIS A 53 -5.08 7.88 5.64
C HIS A 53 -5.17 6.41 5.22
N VAL A 54 -5.20 5.47 6.16
CA VAL A 54 -5.40 4.04 5.87
C VAL A 54 -6.72 3.83 5.13
N SER A 55 -7.83 4.37 5.61
CA SER A 55 -9.13 4.27 4.93
C SER A 55 -9.10 4.81 3.50
N ASN A 56 -8.40 5.93 3.27
CA ASN A 56 -8.23 6.47 1.92
C ASN A 56 -7.38 5.55 1.02
N ILE A 57 -6.30 4.97 1.55
CA ILE A 57 -5.48 3.98 0.84
C ILE A 57 -6.34 2.78 0.45
N LEU A 58 -7.09 2.19 1.40
CA LEU A 58 -7.96 1.04 1.13
C LEU A 58 -8.95 1.33 0.00
N ARG A 59 -9.58 2.52 0.02
CA ARG A 59 -10.50 2.97 -1.03
C ARG A 59 -9.80 3.15 -2.37
N LYS A 60 -8.60 3.74 -2.41
CA LYS A 60 -7.82 3.94 -3.65
C LYS A 60 -7.30 2.64 -4.24
N PHE A 61 -6.99 1.67 -3.38
CA PHE A 61 -6.48 0.37 -3.79
C PHE A 61 -7.60 -0.63 -4.12
N ASP A 62 -8.85 -0.31 -3.76
CA ASP A 62 -10.00 -1.20 -3.85
C ASP A 62 -9.75 -2.52 -3.11
N VAL A 63 -9.38 -2.42 -1.84
CA VAL A 63 -9.06 -3.57 -0.98
C VAL A 63 -9.63 -3.41 0.43
N PRO A 64 -10.02 -4.51 1.10
CA PRO A 64 -10.69 -4.43 2.40
C PRO A 64 -9.73 -4.28 3.59
N THR A 65 -8.44 -4.59 3.42
CA THR A 65 -7.49 -4.64 4.55
C THR A 65 -6.18 -3.95 4.23
N ARG A 66 -5.52 -3.41 5.26
CA ARG A 66 -4.20 -2.78 5.10
C ARG A 66 -3.14 -3.75 4.59
N VAL A 67 -3.23 -5.03 4.95
CA VAL A 67 -2.32 -6.08 4.46
C VAL A 67 -2.52 -6.28 2.96
N ALA A 68 -3.77 -6.32 2.49
CA ALA A 68 -4.05 -6.40 1.05
C ALA A 68 -3.53 -5.16 0.30
N ALA A 69 -3.64 -3.95 0.89
CA ALA A 69 -3.06 -2.75 0.32
C ALA A 69 -1.53 -2.81 0.21
N VAL A 70 -0.84 -3.29 1.25
CA VAL A 70 0.62 -3.50 1.24
C VAL A 70 1.02 -4.50 0.15
N ILE A 71 0.35 -5.66 0.06
CA ILE A 71 0.64 -6.67 -0.96
C ILE A 71 0.46 -6.09 -2.38
N LYS A 72 -0.63 -5.33 -2.60
CA LYS A 72 -0.90 -4.68 -3.88
C LYS A 72 0.15 -3.60 -4.20
N ALA A 73 0.61 -2.83 -3.21
CA ALA A 73 1.69 -1.86 -3.37
C ALA A 73 3.05 -2.51 -3.71
N ILE A 74 3.37 -3.66 -3.11
CA ILE A 74 4.56 -4.46 -3.46
C ILE A 74 4.49 -4.90 -4.93
N ARG A 75 3.32 -5.42 -5.38
CA ARG A 75 3.12 -5.86 -6.77
C ARG A 75 3.28 -4.72 -7.78
N TYR A 76 2.96 -3.50 -7.39
CA TYR A 76 3.17 -2.29 -8.22
C TYR A 76 4.57 -1.70 -8.12
N GLY A 77 5.47 -2.26 -7.31
CA GLY A 77 6.81 -1.70 -7.13
C GLY A 77 6.82 -0.35 -6.40
N MET A 78 5.78 -0.03 -5.61
CA MET A 78 5.64 1.29 -4.96
C MET A 78 6.58 1.51 -3.77
N PHE A 79 7.39 0.51 -3.42
CA PHE A 79 8.41 0.57 -2.37
C PHE A 79 9.83 0.52 -2.94
N ALA A 80 9.99 0.71 -4.25
CA ALA A 80 11.30 0.78 -4.86
C ALA A 80 11.96 2.14 -4.53
N GLU A 81 13.14 2.03 -3.92
CA GLU A 81 14.15 3.08 -3.71
C GLU A 81 13.89 4.05 -2.52
N GLN A 82 14.65 3.80 -1.45
CA GLN A 82 15.16 4.86 -0.57
C GLN A 82 16.64 5.06 -0.87
#